data_AF-A0AA39DK65-F1
#
_entry.id   AF-A0AA39DK65-F1
#
_cell.length_a   1.000
_cell.length_b   1.000
_cell.length_c   1.000
_cell.angle_alpha   90.00
_cell.angle_beta   90.00
_cell.angle_gamma   90.00
#
_symmetry.space_group_name_H-M   'P 1'
#
loop_
_entity.id
_entity.type
_entity.pdbx_description
1 polymer ?
#
loop_
_entity_poly.entity_id
_entity_poly.type
_entity_poly.pdbx_seq_one_letter_code
_entity_poly.pdbx_strand_id
1 'polypeptide(L)'
;MHWLVQIALYNDHLVSNLQCFDNTFVYALDSYLHYIRGDDDGMEAVDREFMGKLERERDAVAEGVKALEKEVAEREGRLEELRSGPSAKEVVEKERGVLEEDVKKFHAIIAEFSGRIASVEKILEEKEKELGVKVEENYRICEENEELKKRVELQTFNARDAERMKRELQAIERDITEAEVARNGWEEKSWDLDTTIGHKFKELEALSIECNQALRRLKLGNGLQYVLNAKGSSPAEVLGIDYKSTLKPALDSFADDINKSSMSKLEELISLQQQSVENAAKIEAKRNRLAALQSRSDEVEAQLNSSKKETQNYTSRCATEAKKLVEDVEIETHNVDIVEREVADVLETSKLKLQEAIKQNEEEIQICAWELYALVDSVSKYKEHMASKISEMKSNLSETAGAVSDSYKGSLSAQFGITLDTSH
;
A
#
# COMPACT_ATOMS: atom_id res chain seq x y z
N MET A 1 -90.98 137.61 -71.71
CA MET A 1 -91.12 137.96 -70.28
C MET A 1 -89.92 138.70 -69.68
N HIS A 2 -88.72 138.62 -70.28
CA HIS A 2 -87.52 139.38 -69.88
C HIS A 2 -87.71 140.93 -69.88
N TRP A 3 -88.57 141.44 -70.77
CA TRP A 3 -88.87 142.88 -70.89
C TRP A 3 -89.57 143.47 -69.65
N LEU A 4 -90.28 142.67 -68.85
CA LEU A 4 -91.00 143.15 -67.65
C LEU A 4 -90.06 143.35 -66.44
N VAL A 5 -88.96 142.59 -66.34
CA VAL A 5 -87.94 142.76 -65.27
C VAL A 5 -87.03 143.95 -65.56
N GLN A 6 -86.73 144.23 -66.84
CA GLN A 6 -86.00 145.44 -67.23
C GLN A 6 -86.77 146.73 -66.93
N ILE A 7 -88.11 146.72 -66.99
CA ILE A 7 -88.93 147.88 -66.61
C ILE A 7 -88.89 148.10 -65.09
N ALA A 8 -88.88 147.03 -64.28
CA ALA A 8 -88.79 147.14 -62.83
C ALA A 8 -87.42 147.67 -62.36
N LEU A 9 -86.31 147.17 -62.94
CA LEU A 9 -84.96 147.66 -62.63
C LEU A 9 -84.72 149.10 -63.14
N TYR A 10 -85.35 149.48 -64.25
CA TYR A 10 -85.30 150.87 -64.75
C TYR A 10 -86.06 151.83 -63.81
N ASN A 11 -87.20 151.40 -63.24
CA ASN A 11 -87.93 152.20 -62.26
C ASN A 11 -87.16 152.37 -60.93
N ASP A 12 -86.45 151.35 -60.45
CA ASP A 12 -85.72 151.43 -59.18
C ASP A 12 -84.46 152.33 -59.27
N HIS A 13 -83.79 152.33 -60.44
CA HIS A 13 -82.70 153.25 -60.71
C HIS A 13 -83.16 154.71 -60.90
N LEU A 14 -84.36 154.94 -61.43
CA LEU A 14 -84.96 156.28 -61.51
C LEU A 14 -85.33 156.83 -60.13
N VAL A 15 -85.90 155.99 -59.25
CA VAL A 15 -86.28 156.37 -57.88
C VAL A 15 -85.05 156.69 -57.02
N SER A 16 -83.95 155.94 -57.20
CA SER A 16 -82.72 156.17 -56.43
C SER A 16 -81.93 157.41 -56.88
N ASN A 17 -82.09 157.85 -58.13
CA ASN A 17 -81.35 159.02 -58.65
C ASN A 17 -82.11 160.34 -58.49
N LEU A 18 -83.40 160.32 -58.13
CA LEU A 18 -84.20 161.54 -57.91
C LEU A 18 -83.87 162.26 -56.58
N GLN A 19 -83.30 161.56 -55.59
CA GLN A 19 -83.10 162.10 -54.23
C GLN A 19 -81.93 163.09 -54.08
N CYS A 20 -80.93 163.06 -54.97
CA CYS A 20 -79.81 164.01 -54.90
C CYS A 20 -80.15 165.35 -55.57
N PHE A 21 -81.12 165.34 -56.48
CA PHE A 21 -81.51 166.56 -57.19
C PHE A 21 -82.48 167.41 -56.37
N ASP A 22 -83.15 166.89 -55.34
CA ASP A 22 -84.35 167.55 -54.80
C ASP A 22 -84.11 168.99 -54.30
N ASN A 23 -83.08 169.25 -53.49
CA ASN A 23 -82.82 170.62 -53.01
C ASN A 23 -82.21 171.53 -54.08
N THR A 24 -81.25 171.04 -54.88
CA THR A 24 -80.57 171.84 -55.92
C THR A 24 -81.46 172.11 -57.12
N PHE A 25 -82.36 171.17 -57.43
CA PHE A 25 -83.32 171.23 -58.52
C PHE A 25 -84.49 172.13 -58.13
N VAL A 26 -84.98 172.09 -56.88
CA VAL A 26 -85.96 173.06 -56.37
C VAL A 26 -85.36 174.48 -56.36
N TYR A 27 -84.13 174.63 -55.88
CA TYR A 27 -83.39 175.90 -55.94
C TYR A 27 -83.26 176.42 -57.38
N ALA A 28 -82.85 175.56 -58.32
CA ALA A 28 -82.72 175.90 -59.73
C ALA A 28 -84.07 176.23 -60.38
N LEU A 29 -85.15 175.54 -60.01
CA LEU A 29 -86.50 175.77 -60.54
C LEU A 29 -87.07 177.11 -60.10
N ASP A 30 -86.99 177.42 -58.80
CA ASP A 30 -87.51 178.69 -58.26
C ASP A 30 -86.66 179.87 -58.75
N SER A 31 -85.34 179.71 -58.82
CA SER A 31 -84.45 180.69 -59.45
C SER A 31 -84.86 180.99 -60.90
N TYR A 32 -85.18 179.95 -61.67
CA TYR A 32 -85.63 180.10 -63.06
C TYR A 32 -87.02 180.76 -63.16
N LEU A 33 -87.93 180.46 -62.21
CA LEU A 33 -89.27 181.04 -62.14
C LEU A 33 -89.24 182.53 -61.80
N HIS A 34 -88.38 182.95 -60.86
CA HIS A 34 -88.18 184.36 -60.52
C HIS A 34 -87.50 185.12 -61.67
N TYR A 35 -86.49 184.51 -62.32
CA TYR A 35 -85.84 185.06 -63.52
C TYR A 35 -86.83 185.33 -64.66
N ILE A 36 -87.74 184.40 -64.97
CA ILE A 36 -88.75 184.57 -66.03
C ILE A 36 -89.74 185.70 -65.70
N ARG A 37 -89.99 185.95 -64.41
CA ARG A 37 -90.91 187.01 -63.95
C ARG A 37 -90.25 188.38 -63.80
N GLY A 38 -88.92 188.46 -63.93
CA GLY A 38 -88.14 189.68 -63.69
C GLY A 38 -88.18 190.14 -62.23
N ASP A 39 -88.38 189.20 -61.30
CA ASP A 39 -88.52 189.43 -59.86
C ASP A 39 -87.19 189.12 -59.15
N ASP A 40 -86.23 190.04 -59.22
CA ASP A 40 -84.87 189.83 -58.73
C ASP A 40 -84.81 189.66 -57.19
N ASP A 41 -85.70 190.32 -56.44
CA ASP A 41 -85.77 190.20 -54.97
C ASP A 41 -86.16 188.78 -54.52
N GLY A 42 -86.99 188.08 -55.31
CA GLY A 42 -87.37 186.70 -55.06
C GLY A 42 -86.21 185.71 -55.23
N MET A 43 -85.29 185.97 -56.16
CA MET A 43 -84.14 185.12 -56.40
C MET A 43 -83.13 185.15 -55.24
N GLU A 44 -82.88 186.34 -54.66
CA GLU A 44 -81.90 186.51 -53.59
C GLU A 44 -82.34 185.83 -52.27
N ALA A 45 -83.65 185.65 -52.05
CA ALA A 45 -84.18 184.91 -50.91
C ALA A 45 -83.92 183.41 -51.03
N VAL A 46 -84.09 182.86 -52.24
CA VAL A 46 -83.90 181.44 -52.57
C VAL A 46 -82.42 181.05 -52.44
N ASP A 47 -81.49 181.92 -52.83
CA ASP A 47 -80.04 181.74 -52.61
C ASP A 47 -79.68 181.59 -51.13
N ARG A 48 -80.25 182.45 -50.29
CA ARG A 48 -79.93 182.49 -48.86
C ARG A 48 -80.43 181.25 -48.13
N GLU A 49 -81.61 180.76 -48.50
CA GLU A 49 -82.18 179.55 -47.92
C GLU A 49 -81.38 178.30 -48.31
N PHE A 50 -80.95 178.21 -49.57
CA PHE A 50 -80.18 177.07 -50.06
C PHE A 50 -78.79 176.97 -49.39
N MET A 51 -78.06 178.10 -49.30
CA MET A 51 -76.75 178.12 -48.64
C MET A 51 -76.84 177.76 -47.14
N GLY A 52 -77.90 178.20 -46.45
CA GLY A 52 -78.12 177.85 -45.05
C GLY A 52 -78.36 176.36 -44.81
N LYS A 53 -78.94 175.62 -45.77
CA LYS A 53 -79.09 174.15 -45.69
C LYS A 53 -77.75 173.42 -45.82
N LEU A 54 -76.91 173.85 -46.75
CA LEU A 54 -75.62 173.23 -47.04
C LEU A 54 -74.65 173.29 -45.85
N GLU A 55 -74.64 174.39 -45.11
CA GLU A 55 -73.79 174.50 -43.91
C GLU A 55 -74.18 173.53 -42.80
N ARG A 56 -75.49 173.30 -42.57
CA ARG A 56 -75.96 172.36 -41.54
C ARG A 56 -75.61 170.91 -41.87
N GLU A 57 -75.63 170.53 -43.15
CA GLU A 57 -75.22 169.19 -43.57
C GLU A 57 -73.72 168.96 -43.37
N ARG A 58 -72.89 169.97 -43.66
CA ARG A 58 -71.44 169.88 -43.47
C ARG A 58 -71.05 169.68 -42.00
N ASP A 59 -71.71 170.38 -41.08
CA ASP A 59 -71.43 170.24 -39.64
C ASP A 59 -71.90 168.86 -39.10
N ALA A 60 -73.01 168.32 -39.62
CA ALA A 60 -73.47 166.97 -39.27
C ALA A 60 -72.48 165.86 -39.68
N VAL A 61 -71.81 166.02 -40.82
CA VAL A 61 -70.80 165.05 -41.29
C VAL A 61 -69.53 165.10 -40.43
N ALA A 62 -69.10 166.28 -40.00
CA ALA A 62 -67.88 166.44 -39.20
C ALA A 62 -67.99 165.75 -37.82
N GLU A 63 -69.15 165.82 -37.17
CA GLU A 63 -69.41 165.10 -35.92
C GLU A 63 -69.41 163.56 -36.13
N GLY A 64 -69.89 163.08 -37.28
CA GLY A 64 -69.84 161.65 -37.63
C GLY A 64 -68.41 161.08 -37.73
N VAL A 65 -67.46 161.87 -38.22
CA VAL A 65 -66.06 161.43 -38.35
C VAL A 65 -65.38 161.24 -36.99
N LYS A 66 -65.61 162.16 -36.03
CA LYS A 66 -65.03 162.05 -34.68
C LYS A 66 -65.50 160.81 -33.93
N ALA A 67 -66.76 160.40 -34.12
CA ALA A 67 -67.29 159.19 -33.49
C ALA A 67 -66.58 157.91 -33.99
N LEU A 68 -66.30 157.85 -35.29
CA LEU A 68 -65.60 156.74 -35.93
C LEU A 68 -64.14 156.58 -35.44
N GLU A 69 -63.41 157.69 -35.29
CA GLU A 69 -62.02 157.64 -34.80
C GLU A 69 -61.92 157.01 -33.40
N LYS A 70 -62.89 157.29 -32.52
CA LYS A 70 -62.93 156.71 -31.18
C LYS A 70 -63.20 155.20 -31.21
N GLU A 71 -64.04 154.73 -32.13
CA GLU A 71 -64.34 153.30 -32.29
C GLU A 71 -63.12 152.51 -32.81
N VAL A 72 -62.31 153.12 -33.67
CA VAL A 72 -61.08 152.50 -34.20
C VAL A 72 -60.06 152.24 -33.08
N ALA A 73 -59.80 153.22 -32.22
CA ALA A 73 -58.84 153.08 -31.12
C ALA A 73 -59.21 151.96 -30.14
N GLU A 74 -60.51 151.78 -29.86
CA GLU A 74 -60.99 150.72 -28.97
C GLU A 74 -60.84 149.32 -29.59
N ARG A 75 -60.96 149.22 -30.92
CA ARG A 75 -60.78 147.96 -31.66
C ARG A 75 -59.32 147.53 -31.73
N GLU A 76 -58.39 148.46 -31.86
CA GLU A 76 -56.95 148.16 -31.84
C GLU A 76 -56.50 147.58 -30.50
N GLY A 77 -57.00 148.11 -29.37
CA GLY A 77 -56.69 147.57 -28.03
C GLY A 77 -57.09 146.10 -27.84
N ARG A 78 -58.28 145.70 -28.33
CA ARG A 78 -58.74 144.29 -28.26
C ARG A 78 -57.94 143.37 -29.17
N LEU A 79 -57.34 143.91 -30.23
CA LEU A 79 -56.53 143.13 -31.17
C LEU A 79 -55.20 142.68 -30.54
N GLU A 80 -54.59 143.52 -29.69
CA GLU A 80 -53.30 143.21 -29.09
C GLU A 80 -53.39 142.20 -27.94
N GLU A 81 -54.48 142.20 -27.16
CA GLU A 81 -54.76 141.17 -26.15
C GLU A 81 -54.88 139.76 -26.75
N LEU A 82 -55.61 139.63 -27.87
CA LEU A 82 -55.77 138.37 -28.61
C LEU A 82 -54.44 137.85 -29.20
N ARG A 83 -53.42 138.72 -29.33
CA ARG A 83 -52.13 138.37 -29.91
C ARG A 83 -51.16 137.73 -28.92
N SER A 84 -51.28 138.06 -27.63
CA SER A 84 -50.34 137.65 -26.58
C SER A 84 -50.70 136.35 -25.84
N GLY A 85 -51.93 135.85 -25.95
CA GLY A 85 -52.38 134.60 -25.30
C GLY A 85 -52.14 133.34 -26.16
N PRO A 86 -51.98 132.14 -25.55
CA PRO A 86 -51.97 130.89 -26.30
C PRO A 86 -53.28 130.74 -27.09
N SER A 87 -53.18 130.48 -28.39
CA SER A 87 -54.36 130.31 -29.23
C SER A 87 -55.15 129.08 -28.77
N ALA A 88 -56.48 129.19 -28.69
CA ALA A 88 -57.36 128.04 -28.46
C ALA A 88 -57.07 126.85 -29.39
N LYS A 89 -56.52 127.12 -30.59
CA LYS A 89 -56.06 126.11 -31.54
C LYS A 89 -54.94 125.23 -30.98
N GLU A 90 -53.96 125.80 -30.27
CA GLU A 90 -52.81 125.04 -29.77
C GLU A 90 -53.20 124.06 -28.66
N VAL A 91 -54.16 124.42 -27.82
CA VAL A 91 -54.70 123.53 -26.77
C VAL A 91 -55.46 122.36 -27.41
N VAL A 92 -56.32 122.65 -28.38
CA VAL A 92 -57.09 121.63 -29.10
C VAL A 92 -56.16 120.71 -29.91
N GLU A 93 -55.07 121.21 -30.47
CA GLU A 93 -54.09 120.37 -31.18
C GLU A 93 -53.34 119.40 -30.25
N LYS A 94 -53.02 119.82 -29.01
CA LYS A 94 -52.41 118.93 -28.00
C LYS A 94 -53.39 117.85 -27.54
N GLU A 95 -54.66 118.21 -27.28
CA GLU A 95 -55.71 117.25 -26.93
C GLU A 95 -55.97 116.27 -28.08
N ARG A 96 -56.00 116.75 -29.33
CA ARG A 96 -56.10 115.89 -30.52
C ARG A 96 -54.94 114.89 -30.59
N GLY A 97 -53.72 115.32 -30.32
CA GLY A 97 -52.55 114.45 -30.29
C GLY A 97 -52.67 113.29 -29.29
N VAL A 98 -53.13 113.56 -28.07
CA VAL A 98 -53.35 112.52 -27.04
C VAL A 98 -54.44 111.54 -27.47
N LEU A 99 -55.55 112.03 -28.03
CA LEU A 99 -56.63 111.17 -28.52
C LEU A 99 -56.19 110.33 -29.72
N GLU A 100 -55.39 110.88 -30.64
CA GLU A 100 -54.80 110.11 -31.74
C GLU A 100 -53.86 109.00 -31.25
N GLU A 101 -53.08 109.24 -30.20
CA GLU A 101 -52.25 108.21 -29.56
C GLU A 101 -53.09 107.11 -28.92
N ASP A 102 -54.16 107.45 -28.20
CA ASP A 102 -55.04 106.47 -27.59
C ASP A 102 -55.82 105.67 -28.64
N VAL A 103 -56.27 106.30 -29.72
CA VAL A 103 -56.85 105.61 -30.88
C VAL A 103 -55.85 104.60 -31.46
N LYS A 104 -54.56 104.96 -31.60
CA LYS A 104 -53.52 104.03 -32.05
C LYS A 104 -53.34 102.86 -31.07
N LYS A 105 -53.36 103.12 -29.75
CA LYS A 105 -53.29 102.05 -28.73
C LYS A 105 -54.48 101.10 -28.82
N PHE A 106 -55.70 101.62 -28.97
CA PHE A 106 -56.89 100.78 -29.14
C PHE A 106 -56.84 99.95 -30.42
N HIS A 107 -56.41 100.52 -31.54
CA HIS A 107 -56.23 99.75 -32.77
C HIS A 107 -55.17 98.65 -32.61
N ALA A 108 -54.08 98.91 -31.89
CA ALA A 108 -53.07 97.88 -31.59
C ALA A 108 -53.64 96.74 -30.73
N ILE A 109 -54.40 97.08 -29.68
CA ILE A 109 -55.06 96.09 -28.80
C ILE A 109 -56.11 95.28 -29.58
N ILE A 110 -56.91 95.94 -30.42
CA ILE A 110 -57.89 95.26 -31.28
C ILE A 110 -57.18 94.31 -32.23
N ALA A 111 -56.09 94.73 -32.87
CA ALA A 111 -55.32 93.87 -33.76
C ALA A 111 -54.73 92.65 -33.03
N GLU A 112 -54.24 92.82 -31.80
CA GLU A 112 -53.75 91.71 -30.98
C GLU A 112 -54.88 90.73 -30.63
N PHE A 113 -56.04 91.23 -30.16
CA PHE A 113 -57.17 90.37 -29.84
C PHE A 113 -57.75 89.69 -31.08
N SER A 114 -57.87 90.38 -32.20
CA SER A 114 -58.29 89.79 -33.48
C SER A 114 -57.31 88.69 -33.92
N GLY A 115 -56.00 88.90 -33.77
CA GLY A 115 -54.99 87.88 -34.03
C GLY A 115 -55.12 86.67 -33.11
N ARG A 116 -55.37 86.89 -31.81
CA ARG A 116 -55.59 85.82 -30.83
C ARG A 116 -56.88 85.05 -31.09
N ILE A 117 -57.97 85.73 -31.46
CA ILE A 117 -59.24 85.11 -31.85
C ILE A 117 -59.02 84.22 -33.06
N ALA A 118 -58.42 84.73 -34.13
CA ALA A 118 -58.13 83.94 -35.33
C ALA A 118 -57.24 82.71 -35.03
N SER A 119 -56.25 82.86 -34.14
CA SER A 119 -55.42 81.73 -33.71
C SER A 119 -56.22 80.67 -32.93
N VAL A 120 -57.13 81.09 -32.05
CA VAL A 120 -57.97 80.17 -31.27
C VAL A 120 -59.01 79.49 -32.16
N GLU A 121 -59.63 80.22 -33.09
CA GLU A 121 -60.56 79.67 -34.08
C GLU A 121 -59.90 78.59 -34.93
N LYS A 122 -58.66 78.83 -35.38
CA LYS A 122 -57.89 77.81 -36.12
C LYS A 122 -57.64 76.55 -35.29
N ILE A 123 -57.26 76.70 -34.01
CA ILE A 123 -57.06 75.55 -33.11
C ILE A 123 -58.38 74.81 -32.88
N LEU A 124 -59.49 75.53 -32.75
CA LEU A 124 -60.81 74.94 -32.58
C LEU A 124 -61.21 74.11 -33.81
N GLU A 125 -61.02 74.64 -35.01
CA GLU A 125 -61.31 73.93 -36.26
C GLU A 125 -60.44 72.66 -36.41
N GLU A 126 -59.16 72.73 -36.05
CA GLU A 126 -58.28 71.56 -36.01
C GLU A 126 -58.77 70.49 -35.01
N LYS A 127 -59.22 70.92 -33.83
CA LYS A 127 -59.77 70.02 -32.80
C LYS A 127 -61.10 69.40 -33.18
N GLU A 128 -61.96 70.14 -33.87
CA GLU A 128 -63.23 69.61 -34.41
C GLU A 128 -62.97 68.55 -35.47
N LYS A 129 -61.99 68.76 -36.37
CA LYS A 129 -61.57 67.74 -37.34
C LYS A 129 -61.00 66.50 -36.66
N GLU A 130 -60.13 66.67 -35.66
CA GLU A 130 -59.57 65.54 -34.88
C GLU A 130 -60.68 64.75 -34.15
N LEU A 131 -61.64 65.46 -33.56
CA LEU A 131 -62.78 64.84 -32.89
C LEU A 131 -63.64 64.05 -33.87
N GLY A 132 -63.92 64.60 -35.06
CA GLY A 132 -64.65 63.91 -36.11
C GLY A 132 -64.02 62.58 -36.50
N VAL A 133 -62.69 62.55 -36.67
CA VAL A 133 -61.95 61.30 -36.97
C VAL A 133 -62.09 60.27 -35.83
N LYS A 134 -61.95 60.69 -34.57
CA LYS A 134 -62.08 59.79 -33.42
C LYS A 134 -63.50 59.24 -33.24
N VAL A 135 -64.51 60.05 -33.54
CA VAL A 135 -65.91 59.60 -33.52
C VAL A 135 -66.14 58.50 -34.54
N GLU A 136 -65.65 58.68 -35.77
CA GLU A 136 -65.77 57.66 -36.82
C GLU A 136 -65.02 56.36 -36.47
N GLU A 137 -63.81 56.47 -35.91
CA GLU A 137 -63.05 55.31 -35.44
C GLU A 137 -63.79 54.56 -34.31
N ASN A 138 -64.40 55.28 -33.37
CA ASN A 138 -65.21 54.66 -32.32
C ASN A 138 -66.41 53.90 -32.91
N TYR A 139 -67.10 54.46 -33.90
CA TYR A 139 -68.17 53.76 -34.60
C TYR A 139 -67.68 52.45 -35.24
N ARG A 140 -66.53 52.47 -35.92
CA ARG A 140 -65.92 51.27 -36.51
C ARG A 140 -65.58 50.21 -35.46
N ILE A 141 -64.96 50.61 -34.34
CA ILE A 141 -64.61 49.68 -33.25
C ILE A 141 -65.87 49.07 -32.63
N CYS A 142 -66.93 49.86 -32.46
CA CYS A 142 -68.20 49.34 -31.95
C CYS A 142 -68.80 48.29 -32.91
N GLU A 143 -68.74 48.53 -34.22
CA GLU A 143 -69.21 47.57 -35.22
C GLU A 143 -68.38 46.27 -35.19
N GLU A 144 -67.04 46.37 -35.20
CA GLU A 144 -66.14 45.21 -35.10
C GLU A 144 -66.38 44.38 -33.82
N ASN A 145 -66.60 45.05 -32.68
CA ASN A 145 -66.89 44.37 -31.41
C ASN A 145 -68.25 43.65 -31.44
N GLU A 146 -69.27 44.25 -32.04
CA GLU A 146 -70.57 43.59 -32.21
C GLU A 146 -70.46 42.39 -33.17
N GLU A 147 -69.65 42.47 -34.23
CA GLU A 147 -69.36 41.31 -35.07
C GLU A 147 -68.60 40.21 -34.32
N LEU A 148 -67.59 40.56 -33.53
CA LEU A 148 -66.85 39.61 -32.70
C LEU A 148 -67.79 38.92 -31.71
N LYS A 149 -68.65 39.69 -31.05
CA LYS A 149 -69.66 39.16 -30.14
C LYS A 149 -70.61 38.21 -30.85
N LYS A 150 -71.13 38.56 -32.03
CA LYS A 150 -71.95 37.65 -32.85
C LYS A 150 -71.19 36.38 -33.23
N ARG A 151 -69.90 36.47 -33.60
CA ARG A 151 -69.07 35.29 -33.91
C ARG A 151 -68.91 34.38 -32.69
N VAL A 152 -68.68 34.95 -31.51
CA VAL A 152 -68.54 34.20 -30.25
C VAL A 152 -69.88 33.59 -29.83
N GLU A 153 -71.00 34.30 -29.97
CA GLU A 153 -72.34 33.77 -29.68
C GLU A 153 -72.74 32.65 -30.66
N LEU A 154 -72.34 32.76 -31.93
CA LEU A 154 -72.49 31.69 -32.94
C LEU A 154 -71.59 30.49 -32.65
N GLN A 155 -70.46 30.70 -31.97
CA GLN A 155 -69.69 29.62 -31.35
C GLN A 155 -70.46 29.10 -30.12
N THR A 156 -71.59 28.43 -30.37
CA THR A 156 -72.31 27.73 -29.32
C THR A 156 -71.38 26.67 -28.73
N PHE A 157 -70.99 26.82 -27.47
CA PHE A 157 -70.29 25.78 -26.73
C PHE A 157 -71.24 24.59 -26.63
N ASN A 158 -71.03 23.60 -27.49
CA ASN A 158 -71.84 22.41 -27.51
C ASN A 158 -71.61 21.66 -26.19
N ALA A 159 -72.55 21.73 -25.25
CA ALA A 159 -72.44 21.10 -23.94
C ALA A 159 -71.96 19.65 -24.08
N ARG A 160 -72.49 18.93 -25.08
CA ARG A 160 -72.10 17.55 -25.40
C ARG A 160 -70.59 17.38 -25.63
N ASP A 161 -69.94 18.33 -26.30
CA ASP A 161 -68.49 18.30 -26.55
C ASP A 161 -67.71 18.58 -25.26
N ALA A 162 -68.22 19.46 -24.39
CA ALA A 162 -67.66 19.70 -23.07
C ALA A 162 -67.75 18.46 -22.16
N GLU A 163 -68.90 17.79 -22.14
CA GLU A 163 -69.05 16.53 -21.41
C GLU A 163 -68.21 15.41 -22.01
N ARG A 164 -68.02 15.40 -23.34
CA ARG A 164 -67.08 14.48 -24.01
C ARG A 164 -65.65 14.71 -23.54
N MET A 165 -65.16 15.95 -23.63
CA MET A 165 -63.83 16.31 -23.13
C MET A 165 -63.66 15.97 -21.65
N LYS A 166 -64.68 16.23 -20.82
CA LYS A 166 -64.65 15.86 -19.40
C LYS A 166 -64.49 14.34 -19.20
N ARG A 167 -65.21 13.51 -19.97
CA ARG A 167 -65.07 12.05 -19.89
C ARG A 167 -63.70 11.57 -20.37
N GLU A 168 -63.18 12.16 -21.44
CA GLU A 168 -61.84 11.86 -21.96
C GLU A 168 -60.75 12.24 -20.95
N LEU A 169 -60.84 13.43 -20.33
CA LEU A 169 -59.95 13.83 -19.24
C LEU A 169 -60.00 12.87 -18.06
N GLN A 170 -61.20 12.48 -17.60
CA GLN A 170 -61.33 11.50 -16.52
C GLN A 170 -60.79 10.11 -16.89
N ALA A 171 -60.83 9.72 -18.17
CA ALA A 171 -60.20 8.49 -18.63
C ALA A 171 -58.68 8.59 -18.55
N ILE A 172 -58.10 9.69 -19.05
CA ILE A 172 -56.66 9.94 -18.97
C ILE A 172 -56.19 10.01 -17.51
N GLU A 173 -56.95 10.66 -16.63
CA GLU A 173 -56.64 10.71 -15.19
C GLU A 173 -56.58 9.30 -14.59
N ARG A 174 -57.55 8.42 -14.91
CA ARG A 174 -57.51 7.01 -14.46
C ARG A 174 -56.29 6.29 -15.00
N ASP A 175 -56.01 6.40 -16.29
CA ASP A 175 -54.87 5.76 -16.94
C ASP A 175 -53.53 6.22 -16.31
N ILE A 176 -53.42 7.51 -15.97
CA ILE A 176 -52.25 8.05 -15.25
C ILE A 176 -52.13 7.39 -13.87
N THR A 177 -53.22 7.33 -13.10
CA THR A 177 -53.16 6.73 -11.76
C THR A 177 -52.80 5.23 -11.81
N GLU A 178 -53.34 4.49 -12.79
CA GLU A 178 -53.01 3.08 -12.99
C GLU A 178 -51.54 2.90 -13.39
N ALA A 179 -51.02 3.74 -14.28
CA ALA A 179 -49.61 3.74 -14.67
C ALA A 179 -48.68 4.09 -13.50
N GLU A 180 -49.06 5.03 -12.64
CA GLU A 180 -48.30 5.37 -11.43
C GLU A 180 -48.26 4.22 -10.42
N VAL A 181 -49.38 3.55 -10.18
CA VAL A 181 -49.43 2.35 -9.32
C VAL A 181 -48.55 1.24 -9.90
N ALA A 182 -48.62 1.00 -11.21
CA ALA A 182 -47.79 0.01 -11.88
C ALA A 182 -46.29 0.36 -11.76
N ARG A 183 -45.92 1.63 -11.97
CA ARG A 183 -44.54 2.11 -11.79
C ARG A 183 -44.05 1.87 -10.37
N ASN A 184 -44.81 2.28 -9.36
CA ASN A 184 -44.44 2.09 -7.96
C ASN A 184 -44.26 0.60 -7.62
N GLY A 185 -45.11 -0.29 -8.15
CA GLY A 185 -44.96 -1.73 -7.98
C GLY A 185 -43.71 -2.31 -8.68
N TRP A 186 -43.24 -1.70 -9.77
CA TRP A 186 -41.96 -2.06 -10.39
C TRP A 186 -40.75 -1.51 -9.63
N GLU A 187 -40.86 -0.30 -9.09
CA GLU A 187 -39.83 0.32 -8.24
C GLU A 187 -39.61 -0.50 -6.96
N GLU A 188 -40.68 -0.94 -6.30
CA GLU A 188 -40.60 -1.81 -5.11
C GLU A 188 -39.90 -3.14 -5.45
N LYS A 189 -40.29 -3.80 -6.53
CA LYS A 189 -39.62 -5.03 -7.00
C LYS A 189 -38.15 -4.80 -7.33
N SER A 190 -37.81 -3.68 -7.96
CA SER A 190 -36.42 -3.33 -8.25
C SER A 190 -35.62 -3.16 -6.95
N TRP A 191 -36.20 -2.48 -5.96
CA TRP A 191 -35.57 -2.23 -4.67
C TRP A 191 -35.36 -3.51 -3.87
N ASP A 192 -36.33 -4.43 -3.87
CA ASP A 192 -36.21 -5.75 -3.25
C ASP A 192 -35.12 -6.61 -3.92
N LEU A 193 -35.05 -6.56 -5.25
CA LEU A 193 -33.99 -7.24 -6.01
C LEU A 193 -32.61 -6.67 -5.69
N ASP A 194 -32.46 -5.34 -5.69
CA ASP A 194 -31.20 -4.67 -5.35
C ASP A 194 -30.76 -5.01 -3.92
N THR A 195 -31.70 -5.03 -2.97
CA THR A 195 -31.45 -5.43 -1.58
C THR A 195 -30.99 -6.88 -1.49
N THR A 196 -31.66 -7.78 -2.22
CA THR A 196 -31.30 -9.20 -2.26
C THR A 196 -29.93 -9.43 -2.89
N ILE A 197 -29.64 -8.77 -4.01
CA ILE A 197 -28.33 -8.81 -4.69
C ILE A 197 -27.24 -8.30 -3.74
N GLY A 198 -27.49 -7.18 -3.04
CA GLY A 198 -26.56 -6.63 -2.05
C GLY A 198 -26.27 -7.59 -0.91
N HIS A 199 -27.29 -8.29 -0.38
CA HIS A 199 -27.10 -9.32 0.64
C HIS A 199 -26.28 -10.50 0.13
N LYS A 200 -26.61 -11.01 -1.07
CA LYS A 200 -25.90 -12.13 -1.69
C LYS A 200 -24.46 -11.78 -2.04
N PHE A 201 -24.18 -10.55 -2.44
CA PHE A 201 -22.82 -10.10 -2.70
C PHE A 201 -21.98 -10.07 -1.43
N LYS A 202 -22.53 -9.62 -0.29
CA LYS A 202 -21.85 -9.68 1.01
C LYS A 202 -21.58 -11.10 1.49
N GLU A 203 -22.54 -12.02 1.32
CA GLU A 203 -22.30 -13.46 1.56
C GLU A 203 -21.14 -13.98 0.70
N LEU A 204 -21.11 -13.58 -0.59
CA LEU A 204 -20.07 -13.97 -1.51
C LEU A 204 -18.70 -13.40 -1.12
N GLU A 205 -18.63 -12.17 -0.62
CA GLU A 205 -17.40 -11.55 -0.06
C GLU A 205 -16.84 -12.37 1.09
N ALA A 206 -17.70 -12.77 2.04
CA ALA A 206 -17.29 -13.60 3.17
C ALA A 206 -16.73 -14.95 2.70
N LEU A 207 -17.45 -15.64 1.80
CA LEU A 207 -17.02 -16.92 1.23
C LEU A 207 -15.71 -16.78 0.43
N SER A 208 -15.56 -15.70 -0.35
CA SER A 208 -14.35 -15.40 -1.11
C SER A 208 -13.14 -15.24 -0.17
N ILE A 209 -13.31 -14.56 0.96
CA ILE A 209 -12.26 -14.41 1.98
C ILE A 209 -11.88 -15.77 2.55
N GLU A 210 -12.85 -16.60 2.94
CA GLU A 210 -12.61 -17.95 3.48
C GLU A 210 -11.89 -18.85 2.47
N CYS A 211 -12.36 -18.88 1.22
CA CYS A 211 -11.72 -19.62 0.14
C CYS A 211 -10.29 -19.13 -0.10
N ASN A 212 -10.07 -17.82 -0.17
CA ASN A 212 -8.74 -17.26 -0.36
C ASN A 212 -7.78 -17.59 0.79
N GLN A 213 -8.28 -17.63 2.04
CA GLN A 213 -7.49 -18.08 3.18
C GLN A 213 -7.13 -19.57 3.07
N ALA A 214 -8.06 -20.42 2.65
CA ALA A 214 -7.80 -21.85 2.41
C ALA A 214 -6.75 -22.04 1.30
N LEU A 215 -6.86 -21.32 0.19
CA LEU A 215 -5.89 -21.36 -0.91
C LEU A 215 -4.48 -20.94 -0.46
N ARG A 216 -4.37 -19.91 0.40
CA ARG A 216 -3.08 -19.52 1.01
C ARG A 216 -2.49 -20.61 1.89
N ARG A 217 -3.31 -21.36 2.65
CA ARG A 217 -2.83 -22.50 3.46
C ARG A 217 -2.31 -23.64 2.57
N LEU A 218 -2.94 -23.87 1.42
CA LEU A 218 -2.53 -24.86 0.44
C LEU A 218 -1.30 -24.44 -0.39
N LYS A 219 -0.92 -23.15 -0.37
CA LYS A 219 0.23 -22.59 -1.10
C LYS A 219 0.21 -22.86 -2.62
N LEU A 220 -0.98 -22.84 -3.22
CA LEU A 220 -1.24 -23.15 -4.65
C LEU A 220 -0.76 -22.08 -5.65
N GLY A 221 0.07 -21.12 -5.21
CA GLY A 221 0.55 -19.99 -6.00
C GLY A 221 -0.36 -18.75 -5.91
N ASN A 222 0.24 -17.57 -6.15
CA ASN A 222 -0.42 -16.27 -5.95
C ASN A 222 -1.45 -15.91 -7.04
N GLY A 223 -1.56 -16.70 -8.11
CA GLY A 223 -2.46 -16.43 -9.24
C GLY A 223 -3.88 -16.98 -9.07
N LEU A 224 -4.14 -17.81 -8.05
CA LEU A 224 -5.42 -18.47 -7.83
C LEU A 224 -6.14 -17.79 -6.66
N GLN A 225 -6.67 -16.59 -6.89
CA GLN A 225 -7.40 -15.83 -5.87
C GLN A 225 -8.73 -15.34 -6.43
N TYR A 226 -9.79 -15.49 -5.63
CA TYR A 226 -11.06 -14.83 -5.90
C TYR A 226 -10.94 -13.32 -5.68
N VAL A 227 -11.31 -12.54 -6.68
CA VAL A 227 -11.34 -11.07 -6.64
C VAL A 227 -12.70 -10.63 -7.14
N LEU A 228 -13.60 -10.31 -6.22
CA LEU A 228 -15.00 -10.08 -6.59
C LEU A 228 -15.19 -8.78 -7.36
N ASN A 229 -16.06 -8.84 -8.38
CA ASN A 229 -16.48 -7.69 -9.17
C ASN A 229 -18.00 -7.59 -9.20
N ALA A 230 -18.55 -6.60 -8.51
CA ALA A 230 -20.00 -6.36 -8.45
C ALA A 230 -20.63 -6.01 -9.81
N LYS A 231 -19.84 -5.59 -10.80
CA LYS A 231 -20.30 -5.24 -12.16
C LYS A 231 -20.17 -6.38 -13.17
N GLY A 232 -19.73 -7.56 -12.73
CA GLY A 232 -19.59 -8.72 -13.60
C GLY A 232 -20.94 -9.19 -14.14
N SER A 233 -21.00 -9.52 -15.43
CA SER A 233 -22.21 -10.05 -16.08
C SER A 233 -22.19 -11.58 -16.17
N SER A 234 -21.04 -12.21 -15.93
CA SER A 234 -20.88 -13.66 -15.86
C SER A 234 -20.31 -14.11 -14.51
N PRO A 235 -20.53 -15.37 -14.08
CA PRO A 235 -19.97 -15.88 -12.82
C PRO A 235 -18.45 -15.76 -12.73
N ALA A 236 -17.72 -15.97 -13.82
CA ALA A 236 -16.26 -15.82 -13.87
C ALA A 236 -15.83 -14.37 -13.68
N GLU A 237 -16.55 -13.41 -14.28
CA GLU A 237 -16.30 -11.98 -14.06
C GLU A 237 -16.62 -11.55 -12.64
N VAL A 238 -17.74 -12.02 -12.07
CA VAL A 238 -18.14 -11.71 -10.69
C VAL A 238 -17.14 -12.26 -9.69
N LEU A 239 -16.59 -13.45 -9.94
CA LEU A 239 -15.62 -14.10 -9.06
C LEU A 239 -14.16 -13.65 -9.29
N GLY A 240 -13.88 -13.01 -10.43
CA GLY A 240 -12.54 -12.61 -10.87
C GLY A 240 -11.66 -13.76 -11.35
N ILE A 241 -12.15 -15.00 -11.27
CA ILE A 241 -11.48 -16.22 -11.70
C ILE A 241 -12.53 -17.24 -12.12
N ASP A 242 -12.25 -17.99 -13.19
CA ASP A 242 -13.15 -19.06 -13.60
C ASP A 242 -12.87 -20.35 -12.82
N TYR A 243 -13.87 -20.80 -12.05
CA TYR A 243 -13.76 -22.00 -11.22
C TYR A 243 -13.50 -23.25 -12.08
N LYS A 244 -14.20 -23.40 -13.21
CA LYS A 244 -14.19 -24.65 -13.98
C LYS A 244 -12.92 -24.85 -14.81
N SER A 245 -12.41 -23.77 -15.42
CA SER A 245 -11.26 -23.83 -16.34
C SER A 245 -9.94 -23.51 -15.65
N THR A 246 -9.94 -22.76 -14.55
CA THR A 246 -8.70 -22.30 -13.90
C THR A 246 -8.51 -22.94 -12.53
N LEU A 247 -9.43 -22.71 -11.59
CA LEU A 247 -9.20 -23.12 -10.20
C LEU A 247 -9.30 -24.64 -10.01
N LYS A 248 -10.35 -25.28 -10.53
CA LYS A 248 -10.56 -26.72 -10.37
C LYS A 248 -9.42 -27.54 -10.98
N PRO A 249 -8.97 -27.31 -12.23
CA PRO A 249 -7.85 -28.06 -12.79
C PRO A 249 -6.55 -27.88 -11.99
N ALA A 250 -6.29 -26.70 -11.44
CA ALA A 250 -5.13 -26.47 -10.59
C ALA A 250 -5.21 -27.23 -9.26
N LEU A 251 -6.40 -27.31 -8.65
CA LEU A 251 -6.63 -28.12 -7.45
C LEU A 251 -6.50 -29.62 -7.72
N ASP A 252 -7.05 -30.09 -8.84
CA ASP A 252 -6.96 -31.50 -9.25
C ASP A 252 -5.49 -31.88 -9.50
N SER A 253 -4.74 -31.05 -10.22
CA SER A 253 -3.29 -31.25 -10.43
C SER A 253 -2.50 -31.30 -9.12
N PHE A 254 -2.81 -30.42 -8.16
CA PHE A 254 -2.14 -30.41 -6.87
C PHE A 254 -2.46 -31.65 -6.03
N ALA A 255 -3.70 -32.13 -6.07
CA ALA A 255 -4.11 -33.36 -5.41
C ALA A 255 -3.39 -34.58 -6.01
N ASP A 256 -3.27 -34.63 -7.34
CA ASP A 256 -2.55 -35.68 -8.05
C ASP A 256 -1.05 -35.67 -7.71
N ASP A 257 -0.43 -34.50 -7.63
CA ASP A 257 0.97 -34.34 -7.22
C ASP A 257 1.21 -34.82 -5.78
N ILE A 258 0.30 -34.50 -4.85
CA ILE A 258 0.37 -35.00 -3.47
C ILE A 258 0.23 -36.52 -3.44
N ASN A 259 -0.73 -37.09 -4.16
CA ASN A 259 -0.96 -38.53 -4.22
C ASN A 259 0.25 -39.25 -4.82
N LYS A 260 0.82 -38.73 -5.90
CA LYS A 260 2.03 -39.27 -6.51
C LYS A 260 3.22 -39.19 -5.55
N SER A 261 3.42 -38.05 -4.88
CA SER A 261 4.49 -37.91 -3.89
C SER A 261 4.30 -38.83 -2.69
N SER A 262 3.08 -39.02 -2.21
CA SER A 262 2.79 -39.86 -1.04
C SER A 262 2.94 -41.35 -1.38
N MET A 263 2.49 -41.77 -2.57
CA MET A 263 2.72 -43.11 -3.09
C MET A 263 4.22 -43.40 -3.26
N SER A 264 4.99 -42.49 -3.86
CA SER A 264 6.44 -42.64 -4.00
C SER A 264 7.13 -42.83 -2.63
N LYS A 265 6.74 -42.04 -1.62
CA LYS A 265 7.26 -42.18 -0.25
C LYS A 265 6.84 -43.50 0.41
N LEU A 266 5.63 -43.98 0.12
CA LEU A 266 5.16 -45.27 0.63
C LEU A 266 5.96 -46.42 0.01
N GLU A 267 6.22 -46.38 -1.30
CA GLU A 267 7.06 -47.36 -2.00
C GLU A 267 8.51 -47.36 -1.46
N GLU A 268 9.06 -46.17 -1.17
CA GLU A 268 10.35 -46.04 -0.48
C GLU A 268 10.32 -46.67 0.92
N LEU A 269 9.28 -46.40 1.72
CA LEU A 269 9.12 -47.01 3.05
C LEU A 269 9.01 -48.54 2.99
N ILE A 270 8.25 -49.07 2.03
CA ILE A 270 8.13 -50.52 1.81
C ILE A 270 9.50 -51.12 1.46
N SER A 271 10.26 -50.45 0.59
CA SER A 271 11.60 -50.88 0.19
C SER A 271 12.57 -50.90 1.37
N LEU A 272 12.57 -49.85 2.20
CA LEU A 272 13.38 -49.77 3.42
C LEU A 272 12.97 -50.83 4.45
N GLN A 273 11.67 -51.10 4.61
CA GLN A 273 11.18 -52.14 5.50
C GLN A 273 11.63 -53.53 5.04
N GLN A 274 11.54 -53.81 3.73
CA GLN A 274 12.02 -55.06 3.16
C GLN A 274 13.53 -55.24 3.39
N GLN A 275 14.32 -54.19 3.17
CA GLN A 275 15.75 -54.18 3.43
C GLN A 275 16.07 -54.39 4.92
N SER A 276 15.28 -53.81 5.82
CA SER A 276 15.40 -54.01 7.27
C SER A 276 15.18 -55.47 7.67
N VAL A 277 14.13 -56.11 7.14
CA VAL A 277 13.85 -57.54 7.37
C VAL A 277 14.99 -58.42 6.86
N GLU A 278 15.49 -58.16 5.65
CA GLU A 278 16.63 -58.90 5.10
C GLU A 278 17.90 -58.73 5.95
N ASN A 279 18.17 -57.51 6.41
CA ASN A 279 19.30 -57.23 7.31
C ASN A 279 19.14 -57.94 8.66
N ALA A 280 17.93 -57.97 9.24
CA ALA A 280 17.65 -58.71 10.46
C ALA A 280 17.90 -60.22 10.28
N ALA A 281 17.46 -60.80 9.17
CA ALA A 281 17.74 -62.19 8.83
C ALA A 281 19.24 -62.47 8.68
N LYS A 282 20.00 -61.56 8.04
CA LYS A 282 21.47 -61.65 7.94
C LYS A 282 22.15 -61.57 9.31
N ILE A 283 21.69 -60.70 10.21
CA ILE A 283 22.19 -60.59 11.57
C ILE A 283 21.93 -61.88 12.35
N GLU A 284 20.73 -62.45 12.23
CA GLU A 284 20.37 -63.69 12.92
C GLU A 284 21.18 -64.89 12.42
N ALA A 285 21.37 -65.01 11.10
CA ALA A 285 22.25 -66.03 10.53
C ALA A 285 23.70 -65.91 11.06
N LYS A 286 24.23 -64.68 11.19
CA LYS A 286 25.55 -64.44 11.78
C LYS A 286 25.59 -64.79 13.27
N ARG A 287 24.55 -64.46 14.05
CA ARG A 287 24.42 -64.87 15.46
C ARG A 287 24.46 -66.38 15.61
N ASN A 288 23.68 -67.10 14.82
CA ASN A 288 23.66 -68.57 14.83
C ASN A 288 25.04 -69.17 14.52
N ARG A 289 25.75 -68.61 13.53
CA ARG A 289 27.12 -69.02 13.20
C ARG A 289 28.10 -68.74 14.35
N LEU A 290 27.98 -67.59 15.01
CA LEU A 290 28.81 -67.25 16.17
C LEU A 290 28.52 -68.20 17.35
N ALA A 291 27.27 -68.52 17.63
CA ALA A 291 26.89 -69.47 18.67
C ALA A 291 27.48 -70.88 18.40
N ALA A 292 27.43 -71.34 17.14
CA ALA A 292 28.06 -72.60 16.74
C ALA A 292 29.59 -72.59 16.92
N LEU A 293 30.26 -71.47 16.57
CA LEU A 293 31.70 -71.32 16.78
C LEU A 293 32.07 -71.25 18.27
N GLN A 294 31.24 -70.59 19.09
CA GLN A 294 31.42 -70.55 20.53
C GLN A 294 31.32 -71.95 21.12
N SER A 295 30.27 -72.70 20.79
CA SER A 295 30.09 -74.09 21.24
C SER A 295 31.28 -74.99 20.87
N ARG A 296 31.85 -74.84 19.66
CA ARG A 296 33.05 -75.57 19.25
C ARG A 296 34.29 -75.14 20.04
N SER A 297 34.41 -73.85 20.36
CA SER A 297 35.52 -73.35 21.19
C SER A 297 35.44 -73.92 22.60
N ASP A 298 34.24 -73.91 23.19
CA ASP A 298 33.98 -74.48 24.51
C ASP A 298 34.28 -76.00 24.54
N GLU A 299 33.93 -76.73 23.47
CA GLU A 299 34.26 -78.15 23.31
C GLU A 299 35.77 -78.39 23.25
N VAL A 300 36.51 -77.60 22.44
CA VAL A 300 37.97 -77.69 22.34
C VAL A 300 38.63 -77.32 23.67
N GLU A 301 38.12 -76.32 24.38
CA GLU A 301 38.61 -75.94 25.71
C GLU A 301 38.38 -77.06 26.73
N ALA A 302 37.22 -77.72 26.69
CA ALA A 302 36.94 -78.89 27.52
C ALA A 302 37.89 -80.06 27.20
N GLN A 303 38.15 -80.34 25.92
CA GLN A 303 39.11 -81.36 25.50
C GLN A 303 40.53 -81.04 25.99
N LEU A 304 40.96 -79.78 25.84
CA LEU A 304 42.27 -79.31 26.32
C LEU A 304 42.39 -79.48 27.83
N ASN A 305 41.37 -79.09 28.60
CA ASN A 305 41.34 -79.25 30.06
C ASN A 305 41.40 -80.72 30.47
N SER A 306 40.69 -81.61 29.75
CA SER A 306 40.75 -83.06 29.97
C SER A 306 42.16 -83.60 29.72
N SER A 307 42.77 -83.29 28.57
CA SER A 307 44.12 -83.73 28.23
C SER A 307 45.18 -83.17 29.19
N LYS A 308 45.03 -81.92 29.65
CA LYS A 308 45.88 -81.32 30.68
C LYS A 308 45.78 -82.10 32.00
N LYS A 309 44.57 -82.47 32.42
CA LYS A 309 44.34 -83.27 33.63
C LYS A 309 44.93 -84.68 33.50
N GLU A 310 44.76 -85.31 32.34
CA GLU A 310 45.37 -86.61 32.04
C GLU A 310 46.89 -86.56 32.08
N THR A 311 47.49 -85.55 31.44
CA THR A 311 48.95 -85.33 31.44
C THR A 311 49.47 -85.08 32.86
N GLN A 312 48.75 -84.30 33.68
CA GLN A 312 49.10 -84.06 35.07
C GLN A 312 49.03 -85.35 35.90
N ASN A 313 47.98 -86.17 35.71
CA ASN A 313 47.84 -87.48 36.36
C ASN A 313 48.93 -88.46 35.92
N TYR A 314 49.29 -88.46 34.64
CA TYR A 314 50.38 -89.28 34.13
C TYR A 314 51.72 -88.85 34.73
N THR A 315 51.98 -87.55 34.75
CA THR A 315 53.19 -86.97 35.37
C THR A 315 53.29 -87.31 36.85
N SER A 316 52.19 -87.17 37.60
CA SER A 316 52.17 -87.54 39.03
C SER A 316 52.40 -89.03 39.23
N ARG A 317 51.82 -89.89 38.39
CA ARG A 317 52.06 -91.34 38.42
C ARG A 317 53.52 -91.69 38.13
N CYS A 318 54.11 -91.12 37.08
CA CYS A 318 55.54 -91.29 36.78
C CYS A 318 56.42 -90.80 37.93
N ALA A 319 56.09 -89.67 38.56
CA ALA A 319 56.83 -89.18 39.72
C ALA A 319 56.74 -90.14 40.92
N THR A 320 55.56 -90.75 41.18
CA THR A 320 55.41 -91.76 42.24
C THR A 320 56.15 -93.06 41.91
N GLU A 321 56.13 -93.50 40.66
CA GLU A 321 56.83 -94.70 40.20
C GLU A 321 58.35 -94.49 40.26
N ALA A 322 58.84 -93.32 39.85
CA ALA A 322 60.25 -92.95 39.97
C ALA A 322 60.70 -92.90 41.44
N LYS A 323 59.89 -92.33 42.35
CA LYS A 323 60.18 -92.37 43.80
C LYS A 323 60.26 -93.80 44.32
N LYS A 324 59.31 -94.65 43.94
CA LYS A 324 59.31 -96.06 44.33
C LYS A 324 60.56 -96.78 43.81
N LEU A 325 60.94 -96.57 42.55
CA LEU A 325 62.16 -97.17 42.00
C LEU A 325 63.43 -96.69 42.73
N VAL A 326 63.49 -95.42 43.14
CA VAL A 326 64.60 -94.91 43.97
C VAL A 326 64.61 -95.59 45.32
N GLU A 327 63.47 -95.70 46.01
CA GLU A 327 63.34 -96.42 47.29
C GLU A 327 63.76 -97.90 47.14
N ASP A 328 63.30 -98.59 46.09
CA ASP A 328 63.67 -99.98 45.79
C ASP A 328 65.19 -100.12 45.55
N VAL A 329 65.81 -99.18 44.82
CA VAL A 329 67.27 -99.15 44.60
C VAL A 329 68.04 -98.88 45.90
N GLU A 330 67.56 -97.97 46.75
CA GLU A 330 68.16 -97.70 48.06
C GLU A 330 68.13 -98.94 48.97
N ILE A 331 66.99 -99.64 49.00
CA ILE A 331 66.85 -100.92 49.73
C ILE A 331 67.82 -101.97 49.19
N GLU A 332 67.89 -102.13 47.87
CA GLU A 332 68.79 -103.13 47.26
C GLU A 332 70.26 -102.76 47.49
N THR A 333 70.62 -101.48 47.42
CA THR A 333 71.98 -101.01 47.74
C THR A 333 72.33 -101.34 49.19
N HIS A 334 71.39 -101.14 50.13
CA HIS A 334 71.59 -101.52 51.53
C HIS A 334 71.75 -103.04 51.72
N ASN A 335 70.98 -103.85 50.99
CA ASN A 335 71.13 -105.31 51.01
C ASN A 335 72.50 -105.73 50.48
N VAL A 336 72.97 -105.12 49.38
CA VAL A 336 74.31 -105.36 48.83
C VAL A 336 75.39 -105.00 49.86
N ASP A 337 75.29 -103.84 50.54
CA ASP A 337 76.21 -103.47 51.62
C ASP A 337 76.24 -104.50 52.77
N ILE A 338 75.09 -105.08 53.13
CA ILE A 338 75.00 -106.16 54.13
C ILE A 338 75.75 -107.39 53.63
N VAL A 339 75.47 -107.83 52.40
CA VAL A 339 76.12 -109.01 51.80
C VAL A 339 77.63 -108.80 51.65
N GLU A 340 78.07 -107.61 51.24
CA GLU A 340 79.50 -107.27 51.16
C GLU A 340 80.18 -107.39 52.53
N ARG A 341 79.51 -106.93 53.60
CA ARG A 341 80.02 -107.06 54.97
C ARG A 341 80.07 -108.51 55.43
N GLU A 342 79.04 -109.29 55.14
CA GLU A 342 79.01 -110.74 55.43
C GLU A 342 80.13 -111.48 54.68
N VAL A 343 80.37 -111.15 53.41
CA VAL A 343 81.46 -111.73 52.62
C VAL A 343 82.82 -111.32 53.19
N ALA A 344 82.99 -110.07 53.64
CA ALA A 344 84.22 -109.62 54.30
C ALA A 344 84.48 -110.37 55.61
N ASP A 345 83.45 -110.58 56.44
CA ASP A 345 83.55 -111.34 57.69
C ASP A 345 83.88 -112.82 57.43
N VAL A 346 83.27 -113.44 56.40
CA VAL A 346 83.58 -114.81 55.98
C VAL A 346 85.02 -114.91 55.45
N LEU A 347 85.47 -113.91 54.70
CA LEU A 347 86.85 -113.86 54.20
C LEU A 347 87.84 -113.77 55.35
N GLU A 348 87.62 -112.90 56.33
CA GLU A 348 88.48 -112.72 57.49
C GLU A 348 88.53 -113.98 58.37
N THR A 349 87.37 -114.58 58.66
CA THR A 349 87.29 -115.84 59.42
C THR A 349 87.97 -117.01 58.70
N SER A 350 87.88 -117.08 57.36
CA SER A 350 88.60 -118.10 56.58
C SER A 350 90.12 -117.90 56.62
N LYS A 351 90.57 -116.64 56.57
CA LYS A 351 91.99 -116.26 56.63
C LYS A 351 92.62 -116.63 57.97
N LEU A 352 91.90 -116.40 59.07
CA LEU A 352 92.32 -116.82 60.42
C LEU A 352 92.46 -118.34 60.53
N LYS A 353 91.46 -119.10 60.04
CA LYS A 353 91.52 -120.57 60.03
C LYS A 353 92.71 -121.12 59.24
N LEU A 354 93.04 -120.49 58.10
CA LEU A 354 94.21 -120.87 57.30
C LEU A 354 95.51 -120.65 58.07
N GLN A 355 95.67 -119.51 58.74
CA GLN A 355 96.86 -119.22 59.56
C GLN A 355 97.02 -120.24 60.71
N GLU A 356 95.93 -120.63 61.35
CA GLU A 356 95.97 -121.60 62.45
C GLU A 356 96.33 -123.01 61.96
N ALA A 357 95.81 -123.43 60.80
CA ALA A 357 96.18 -124.69 60.16
C ALA A 357 97.67 -124.73 59.75
N ILE A 358 98.21 -123.61 59.24
CA ILE A 358 99.65 -123.52 58.92
C ILE A 358 100.48 -123.72 60.20
N LYS A 359 100.10 -123.06 61.30
CA LYS A 359 100.83 -123.17 62.57
C LYS A 359 100.84 -124.60 63.12
N GLN A 360 99.69 -125.28 63.11
CA GLN A 360 99.61 -126.68 63.56
C GLN A 360 100.49 -127.62 62.73
N ASN A 361 100.51 -127.44 61.41
CA ASN A 361 101.33 -128.26 60.52
C ASN A 361 102.84 -128.04 60.76
N GLU A 362 103.25 -126.79 61.04
CA GLU A 362 104.63 -126.46 61.41
C GLU A 362 105.08 -127.16 62.72
N GLU A 363 104.17 -127.22 63.70
CA GLU A 363 104.38 -127.92 64.98
C GLU A 363 104.52 -129.44 64.78
N GLU A 364 103.69 -130.06 63.92
CA GLU A 364 103.79 -131.48 63.57
C GLU A 364 105.11 -131.81 62.85
N ILE A 365 105.55 -130.96 61.92
CA ILE A 365 106.83 -131.14 61.21
C ILE A 365 108.02 -131.12 62.19
N GLN A 366 108.00 -130.21 63.17
CA GLN A 366 109.02 -130.15 64.22
C GLN A 366 109.07 -131.42 65.07
N ILE A 367 107.91 -131.97 65.44
CA ILE A 367 107.81 -133.21 66.23
C ILE A 367 108.41 -134.39 65.44
N CYS A 368 108.01 -134.57 64.18
CA CYS A 368 108.53 -135.64 63.33
C CYS A 368 110.05 -135.53 63.11
N ALA A 369 110.58 -134.31 62.99
CA ALA A 369 112.02 -134.09 62.88
C ALA A 369 112.77 -134.52 64.15
N TRP A 370 112.19 -134.26 65.33
CA TRP A 370 112.75 -134.68 66.62
C TRP A 370 112.77 -136.21 66.78
N GLU A 371 111.68 -136.88 66.40
CA GLU A 371 111.57 -138.36 66.47
C GLU A 371 112.56 -139.06 65.54
N LEU A 372 112.77 -138.55 64.32
CA LEU A 372 113.76 -139.06 63.38
C LEU A 372 115.19 -138.93 63.93
N TYR A 373 115.51 -137.80 64.58
CA TYR A 373 116.82 -137.59 65.20
C TYR A 373 117.09 -138.61 66.33
N ALA A 374 116.09 -138.88 67.17
CA ALA A 374 116.20 -139.85 68.25
C ALA A 374 116.41 -141.29 67.73
N LEU A 375 115.74 -141.65 66.63
CA LEU A 375 115.88 -142.97 66.01
C LEU A 375 117.29 -143.19 65.45
N VAL A 376 117.85 -142.19 64.76
CA VAL A 376 119.20 -142.25 64.18
C VAL A 376 120.27 -142.44 65.26
N ASP A 377 120.15 -141.74 66.39
CA ASP A 377 121.08 -141.87 67.53
C ASP A 377 121.07 -143.29 68.12
N SER A 378 119.88 -143.90 68.23
CA SER A 378 119.73 -145.28 68.74
C SER A 378 120.38 -146.34 67.83
N VAL A 379 120.27 -146.18 66.52
CA VAL A 379 120.85 -147.09 65.52
C VAL A 379 122.39 -147.00 65.52
N SER A 380 122.94 -145.79 65.69
CA SER A 380 124.39 -145.58 65.83
C SER A 380 124.96 -146.32 67.04
N LYS A 381 124.32 -146.19 68.21
CA LYS A 381 124.74 -146.88 69.45
C LYS A 381 124.70 -148.40 69.33
N TYR A 382 123.69 -148.95 68.65
CA TYR A 382 123.59 -150.39 68.41
C TYR A 382 124.71 -150.92 67.50
N LYS A 383 125.10 -150.13 66.49
CA LYS A 383 126.17 -150.49 65.54
C LYS A 383 127.55 -150.53 66.21
N GLU A 384 127.84 -149.58 67.11
CA GLU A 384 129.07 -149.58 67.93
C GLU A 384 129.14 -150.79 68.87
N HIS A 385 128.04 -151.10 69.57
CA HIS A 385 127.96 -152.25 70.45
C HIS A 385 128.27 -153.57 69.70
N MET A 386 127.74 -153.73 68.48
CA MET A 386 127.99 -154.93 67.70
C MET A 386 129.43 -155.04 67.18
N ALA A 387 130.04 -153.93 66.77
CA ALA A 387 131.44 -153.91 66.35
C ALA A 387 132.38 -154.34 67.49
N SER A 388 132.13 -153.90 68.72
CA SER A 388 132.93 -154.27 69.90
C SER A 388 132.86 -155.77 70.21
N LYS A 389 131.67 -156.38 70.14
CA LYS A 389 131.44 -157.80 70.43
C LYS A 389 132.16 -158.74 69.44
N ILE A 390 132.20 -158.36 68.16
CA ILE A 390 132.86 -159.15 67.10
C ILE A 390 134.38 -159.13 67.28
N SER A 391 134.94 -158.01 67.73
CA SER A 391 136.38 -157.89 68.00
C SER A 391 136.82 -158.78 69.18
N GLU A 392 135.99 -158.89 70.22
CA GLU A 392 136.22 -159.74 71.40
C GLU A 392 136.22 -161.24 71.04
N MET A 393 135.23 -161.70 70.27
CA MET A 393 135.15 -163.09 69.82
C MET A 393 136.36 -163.53 68.98
N LYS A 394 136.93 -162.61 68.18
CA LYS A 394 138.09 -162.89 67.33
C LYS A 394 139.37 -163.09 68.14
N SER A 395 139.49 -162.42 69.29
CA SER A 395 140.61 -162.58 70.25
C SER A 395 140.59 -163.96 70.91
N ASN A 396 139.42 -164.39 71.40
CA ASN A 396 139.27 -165.66 72.14
C ASN A 396 139.51 -166.90 71.26
N LEU A 397 139.21 -166.82 69.96
CA LEU A 397 139.45 -167.91 69.01
C LEU A 397 140.96 -168.11 68.72
N SER A 398 141.72 -167.01 68.72
CA SER A 398 143.17 -167.00 68.52
C SER A 398 143.91 -167.64 69.70
N GLU A 399 143.46 -167.38 70.93
CA GLU A 399 144.10 -167.88 72.15
C GLU A 399 143.90 -169.40 72.34
N THR A 400 142.73 -169.91 71.95
CA THR A 400 142.41 -171.35 72.08
C THR A 400 143.16 -172.22 71.06
N ALA A 401 143.45 -171.67 69.87
CA ALA A 401 144.24 -172.36 68.85
C ALA A 401 145.72 -172.51 69.24
N GLY A 402 146.27 -171.58 70.03
CA GLY A 402 147.63 -171.67 70.58
C GLY A 402 147.79 -172.80 71.60
N ALA A 403 146.81 -172.97 72.49
CA ALA A 403 146.88 -174.00 73.55
C ALA A 403 146.85 -175.45 73.02
N VAL A 404 146.25 -175.69 71.84
CA VAL A 404 146.22 -177.02 71.19
C VAL A 404 147.54 -177.36 70.48
N SER A 405 148.35 -176.35 70.12
CA SER A 405 149.65 -176.55 69.46
C SER A 405 150.74 -177.07 70.40
N ASP A 406 150.72 -176.70 71.68
CA ASP A 406 151.89 -176.87 72.56
C ASP A 406 151.94 -178.20 73.35
N SER A 407 150.86 -178.99 73.41
CA SER A 407 150.88 -180.30 74.12
C SER A 407 151.03 -181.53 73.22
N TYR A 408 151.08 -181.38 71.89
CA TYR A 408 151.23 -182.50 70.94
C TYR A 408 152.71 -182.77 70.52
N LYS A 409 153.70 -182.21 71.23
CA LYS A 409 155.09 -182.14 70.74
C LYS A 409 156.17 -182.87 71.59
N GLY A 410 155.87 -184.00 72.25
CA GLY A 410 156.98 -184.71 72.94
C GLY A 410 156.73 -186.07 73.60
N SER A 411 156.45 -187.11 72.81
CA SER A 411 156.73 -188.52 73.16
C SER A 411 157.39 -189.20 71.95
N LEU A 412 158.74 -189.24 71.82
CA LEU A 412 159.54 -190.25 71.08
C LEU A 412 161.06 -189.93 70.97
N SER A 413 161.85 -190.75 71.70
CA SER A 413 163.19 -191.37 71.45
C SER A 413 164.48 -190.62 71.04
N ALA A 414 165.57 -191.24 71.53
CA ALA A 414 166.96 -190.83 71.64
C ALA A 414 167.86 -190.87 70.38
N GLN A 415 169.00 -190.18 70.55
CA GLN A 415 170.33 -190.27 69.89
C GLN A 415 170.71 -189.32 68.74
N PHE A 416 171.67 -188.45 69.10
CA PHE A 416 172.74 -187.76 68.35
C PHE A 416 172.42 -186.81 67.17
N GLY A 417 172.86 -185.54 67.36
CA GLY A 417 173.86 -184.93 66.47
C GLY A 417 173.49 -183.69 65.63
N ILE A 418 173.89 -182.50 66.11
CA ILE A 418 174.70 -181.46 65.42
C ILE A 418 174.08 -180.55 64.31
N THR A 419 173.88 -179.27 64.72
CA THR A 419 174.22 -177.93 64.14
C THR A 419 173.54 -177.22 62.95
N LEU A 420 173.57 -175.87 63.11
CA LEU A 420 173.55 -174.68 62.22
C LEU A 420 172.17 -174.06 61.90
N ASP A 421 171.85 -172.86 62.42
CA ASP A 421 172.17 -171.47 61.94
C ASP A 421 171.31 -171.07 60.71
N THR A 422 170.77 -169.87 60.47
CA THR A 422 170.88 -168.48 60.99
C THR A 422 169.85 -167.58 60.26
N SER A 423 169.55 -166.40 60.85
CA SER A 423 169.25 -165.09 60.22
C SER A 423 167.96 -164.90 59.37
N HIS A 424 167.19 -163.80 59.48
CA HIS A 424 167.36 -162.52 60.19
C HIS A 424 166.00 -161.89 60.53
#